data_AF-A0A397HM92-F1
#
_entry.id   AF-A0A397HM92-F1
#
_cell.length_a   1.000
_cell.length_b   1.000
_cell.length_c   1.000
_cell.angle_alpha   90.00
_cell.angle_beta   90.00
_cell.angle_gamma   90.00
#
_symmetry.space_group_name_H-M   'P 1'
#
loop_
_entity.id
_entity.type
_entity.pdbx_description
1 polymer ?
#
loop_
_entity_poly.entity_id
_entity_poly.type
_entity_poly.pdbx_seq_one_letter_code
_entity_poly.pdbx_strand_id
1 'polypeptide(L)'
;MATMSAEMDTVNRPDEWRIEQGMAGHKLPILDQSGNETVHIYPPQPKTTMKDEEAIAAVGDRDKLFAREREGWKGYVEWENYPEKKAKAHKILTSQTFTPSPEYMFGQIPGTNPVLPGDDFKEWHRALGGELASLADDSWRTVLQEKHPDMLHLLQFPYNGEPPKRLVTSKAFTPNPLHFVRNHGGIPFIDKDKWSLSLDGLVKQPKTYTLDDIKDESRFPRISKTVTMQCSGTRRIEQISLYGGQGDEVPQAPWAEGAIGTARYVGISLKKLIKDCGGLIEPAKHLELYGADTYIKDLEAMNYVVSVPWSKVKANEVILAWEMNGETLPKIHGYPLRVVVLGYIGARSVKWIYRIKAIENPSLAPVQSKEYLYFNQQIGKYNLKPTDGIQIQEMPVSSAIMTPWTKQVIIHTGKIRCKGWAYSGGGRWPERVELSADGGFTWYAVPPEQLSKKGRWTWRTWEMELPCDVEGWIEIVCRCWDNSLNTQPLNVRAAWNWGLHVTSSAHRVRVYSVNKAHEATRKRIEKMEQLGIPLAPLTRYQPVPSQTSEEYDQYWREHDPRDVDD
;
A
#
# COMPACT_ATOMS: atom_id res chain seq x y z
N MET A 1 -28.73 -6.92 61.82
CA MET A 1 -29.55 -7.24 60.64
C MET A 1 -28.61 -7.64 59.53
N ALA A 2 -28.72 -8.88 59.06
CA ALA A 2 -27.82 -9.49 58.11
C ALA A 2 -28.03 -8.94 56.69
N THR A 3 -26.92 -8.50 56.10
CA THR A 3 -26.54 -8.55 54.68
C THR A 3 -27.61 -8.99 53.68
N MET A 4 -28.15 -8.03 52.94
CA MET A 4 -28.60 -8.23 51.56
C MET A 4 -27.49 -7.75 50.62
N SER A 5 -26.52 -8.61 50.34
CA SER A 5 -25.79 -8.55 49.07
C SER A 5 -26.11 -9.85 48.35
N ALA A 6 -27.22 -9.85 47.61
CA ALA A 6 -27.38 -10.84 46.55
C ALA A 6 -26.20 -10.62 45.60
N GLU A 7 -25.25 -11.54 45.57
CA GLU A 7 -24.22 -11.57 44.54
C GLU A 7 -24.95 -11.66 43.20
N MET A 8 -24.96 -10.55 42.47
CA MET A 8 -25.37 -10.54 41.07
C MET A 8 -24.33 -11.36 40.31
N ASP A 9 -24.61 -12.65 40.13
CA ASP A 9 -23.80 -13.54 39.29
C ASP A 9 -23.95 -13.11 37.83
N THR A 10 -23.17 -12.10 37.45
CA THR A 10 -23.11 -11.55 36.09
C THR A 10 -21.89 -12.16 35.40
N VAL A 11 -22.03 -13.42 34.98
CA VAL A 11 -21.00 -14.06 34.14
C VAL A 11 -21.11 -13.50 32.73
N ASN A 12 -20.43 -12.37 32.48
CA ASN A 12 -20.23 -11.88 31.12
C ASN A 12 -19.58 -12.98 30.28
N ARG A 13 -20.03 -13.17 29.03
CA ARG A 13 -19.30 -14.09 28.15
C ARG A 13 -17.88 -13.53 27.97
N PRO A 14 -16.81 -14.35 28.09
CA PRO A 14 -15.43 -13.85 28.15
C PRO A 14 -14.99 -12.88 27.03
N ASP A 15 -15.65 -12.94 25.87
CA ASP A 15 -15.34 -12.17 24.66
C ASP A 15 -16.42 -11.15 24.25
N GLU A 16 -17.54 -11.03 24.98
CA GLU A 16 -18.68 -10.20 24.58
C GLU A 16 -18.31 -8.72 24.45
N TRP A 17 -17.55 -8.19 25.40
CA TRP A 17 -17.03 -6.83 25.35
C TRP A 17 -16.20 -6.55 24.07
N ARG A 18 -15.48 -7.54 23.53
CA ARG A 18 -14.71 -7.36 22.27
C ARG A 18 -15.64 -7.24 21.07
N ILE A 19 -16.75 -7.96 21.10
CA ILE A 19 -17.76 -7.92 20.04
C ILE A 19 -18.50 -6.58 20.09
N GLU A 20 -18.96 -6.18 21.27
CA GLU A 20 -19.67 -4.90 21.49
C GLU A 20 -18.82 -3.68 21.10
N GLN A 21 -17.51 -3.74 21.34
CA GLN A 21 -16.57 -2.68 20.97
C GLN A 21 -16.05 -2.79 19.52
N GLY A 22 -16.60 -3.70 18.71
CA GLY A 22 -16.22 -3.89 17.31
C GLY A 22 -14.82 -4.50 17.08
N MET A 23 -14.13 -4.93 18.13
CA MET A 23 -12.78 -5.52 18.06
C MET A 23 -12.77 -6.97 17.54
N ALA A 24 -13.94 -7.59 17.46
CA ALA A 24 -14.13 -8.95 16.95
C ALA A 24 -15.27 -9.02 15.91
N GLY A 25 -15.39 -7.98 15.06
CA GLY A 25 -16.46 -7.87 14.06
C GLY A 25 -16.56 -9.08 13.12
N HIS A 26 -15.45 -9.75 12.81
CA HIS A 26 -15.40 -10.99 12.02
C HIS A 26 -16.19 -12.17 12.62
N LYS A 27 -16.55 -12.12 13.90
CA LYS A 27 -17.38 -13.13 14.56
C LYS A 27 -18.88 -12.83 14.45
N LEU A 28 -19.26 -11.61 14.06
CA LEU A 28 -20.66 -11.20 13.97
C LEU A 28 -21.36 -11.85 12.76
N PRO A 29 -22.64 -12.23 12.88
CA PRO A 29 -23.44 -12.60 11.72
C PRO A 29 -23.76 -11.37 10.87
N ILE A 30 -23.99 -11.59 9.58
CA ILE A 30 -24.74 -10.63 8.77
C ILE A 30 -26.21 -10.70 9.23
N LEU A 31 -26.81 -9.53 9.46
CA LEU A 31 -28.23 -9.41 9.77
C LEU A 31 -29.01 -9.13 8.48
N ASP A 32 -29.78 -10.12 8.02
CA ASP A 32 -30.74 -9.92 6.94
C ASP A 32 -32.10 -9.55 7.54
N GLN A 33 -32.50 -8.30 7.33
CA GLN A 33 -33.74 -7.71 7.83
C GLN A 33 -34.70 -7.38 6.69
N SER A 34 -34.56 -8.03 5.53
CA SER A 34 -35.41 -7.78 4.36
C SER A 34 -36.82 -8.36 4.49
N GLY A 35 -37.03 -9.30 5.41
CA GLY A 35 -38.33 -9.89 5.74
C GLY A 35 -38.91 -9.38 7.06
N ASN A 36 -39.97 -10.06 7.53
CA ASN A 36 -40.64 -9.73 8.82
C ASN A 36 -39.81 -10.11 10.06
N GLU A 37 -38.83 -11.00 9.90
CA GLU A 37 -37.94 -11.47 10.96
C GLU A 37 -36.48 -11.21 10.56
N THR A 38 -35.62 -10.94 11.55
CA THR A 38 -34.18 -10.80 11.31
C THR A 38 -33.54 -12.18 11.21
N VAL A 39 -32.93 -12.49 10.07
CA VAL A 39 -32.17 -13.72 9.84
C VAL A 39 -30.69 -13.45 10.09
N HIS A 40 -30.07 -14.26 10.95
CA HIS A 40 -28.64 -14.15 11.29
C HIS A 40 -27.82 -15.12 10.43
N ILE A 41 -27.01 -14.59 9.52
CA ILE A 41 -26.14 -15.36 8.62
C ILE A 41 -24.73 -15.35 9.21
N TYR A 42 -24.37 -16.43 9.91
CA TYR A 42 -23.06 -16.56 10.55
C TYR A 42 -21.96 -16.93 9.54
N PRO A 43 -20.70 -16.52 9.81
CA PRO A 43 -19.54 -17.02 9.08
C PRO A 43 -19.54 -18.55 9.03
N PRO A 44 -19.21 -19.17 7.88
CA PRO A 44 -19.17 -20.62 7.78
C PRO A 44 -18.08 -21.20 8.68
N GLN A 45 -18.32 -22.40 9.22
CA GLN A 45 -17.27 -23.15 9.90
C GLN A 45 -16.14 -23.47 8.91
N PRO A 46 -14.87 -23.50 9.34
CA PRO A 46 -13.74 -23.87 8.48
C PRO A 46 -14.03 -25.20 7.79
N LYS A 47 -14.05 -25.21 6.45
CA LYS A 47 -14.25 -26.45 5.69
C LYS A 47 -13.04 -27.35 5.85
N THR A 48 -13.27 -28.66 5.94
CA THR A 48 -12.21 -29.67 5.80
C THR A 48 -11.50 -29.48 4.47
N THR A 49 -10.17 -29.47 4.48
CA THR A 49 -9.37 -29.44 3.25
C THR A 49 -9.70 -30.67 2.41
N MET A 50 -10.10 -30.46 1.15
CA MET A 50 -10.40 -31.52 0.20
C MET A 50 -9.38 -31.48 -0.92
N LYS A 51 -8.96 -32.66 -1.39
CA LYS A 51 -8.04 -32.79 -2.52
C LYS A 51 -8.44 -34.01 -3.35
N ASP A 52 -8.83 -33.76 -4.59
CA ASP A 52 -9.16 -34.79 -5.57
C ASP A 52 -7.88 -35.24 -6.28
N GLU A 53 -7.21 -36.25 -5.72
CA GLU A 53 -5.94 -36.79 -6.24
C GLU A 53 -6.11 -37.37 -7.65
N GLU A 54 -7.26 -38.00 -7.96
CA GLU A 54 -7.53 -38.59 -9.28
C GLU A 54 -7.68 -37.50 -10.35
N ALA A 55 -8.45 -36.46 -10.06
CA ALA A 55 -8.61 -35.34 -10.99
C ALA A 55 -7.29 -34.59 -11.24
N ILE A 56 -6.44 -34.44 -10.21
CA ILE A 56 -5.11 -33.85 -10.33
C ILE A 56 -4.19 -34.76 -11.15
N ALA A 57 -4.14 -36.06 -10.85
CA ALA A 57 -3.31 -37.01 -11.59
C ALA A 57 -3.69 -37.06 -13.09
N ALA A 58 -4.98 -36.95 -13.40
CA ALA A 58 -5.50 -36.91 -14.76
C ALA A 58 -5.03 -35.69 -15.58
N VAL A 59 -4.51 -34.63 -14.96
CA VAL A 59 -3.94 -33.46 -15.68
C VAL A 59 -2.58 -33.78 -16.31
N GLY A 60 -1.85 -34.74 -15.73
CA GLY A 60 -0.52 -35.18 -16.15
C GLY A 60 0.60 -34.74 -15.21
N ASP A 61 1.83 -34.96 -15.65
CA ASP A 61 3.06 -34.65 -14.90
C ASP A 61 3.27 -33.14 -14.78
N ARG A 62 2.93 -32.60 -13.60
CA ARG A 62 3.01 -31.17 -13.27
C ARG A 62 4.42 -30.60 -13.41
N ASP A 63 5.45 -31.37 -13.08
CA ASP A 63 6.84 -30.91 -13.14
C ASP A 63 7.32 -30.76 -14.57
N LYS A 64 6.72 -31.48 -15.51
CA LYS A 64 6.91 -31.28 -16.96
C LYS A 64 6.02 -30.19 -17.53
N LEU A 65 4.78 -30.09 -17.07
CA LEU A 65 3.81 -29.10 -17.55
C LEU A 65 4.25 -27.66 -17.24
N PHE A 66 4.84 -27.46 -16.06
CA PHE A 66 5.32 -26.15 -15.59
C PHE A 66 6.83 -26.17 -15.37
N ALA A 67 7.54 -26.88 -16.25
CA ALA A 67 8.99 -26.92 -16.27
C ALA A 67 9.58 -25.56 -16.69
N ARG A 68 10.89 -25.42 -16.51
CA ARG A 68 11.65 -24.30 -17.09
C ARG A 68 11.62 -24.36 -18.61
N GLU A 69 11.18 -23.27 -19.23
CA GLU A 69 11.03 -23.18 -20.69
C GLU A 69 12.11 -22.35 -21.37
N ARG A 70 12.73 -21.42 -20.63
CA ARG A 70 13.75 -20.51 -21.15
C ARG A 70 15.07 -20.74 -20.42
N GLU A 71 16.13 -20.97 -21.18
CA GLU A 71 17.49 -21.09 -20.64
C GLU A 71 17.85 -19.82 -19.88
N GLY A 72 18.44 -19.93 -18.68
CA GLY A 72 18.79 -18.78 -17.85
C GLY A 72 17.61 -18.12 -17.12
N TRP A 73 16.38 -18.64 -17.24
CA TRP A 73 15.21 -18.14 -16.51
C TRP A 73 14.81 -19.14 -15.42
N LYS A 74 14.67 -18.66 -14.18
CA LYS A 74 14.15 -19.41 -13.03
C LYS A 74 12.93 -18.66 -12.47
N GLY A 75 11.91 -19.37 -12.02
CA GLY A 75 10.66 -18.81 -11.51
C GLY A 75 9.71 -18.26 -12.59
N TYR A 76 9.88 -18.70 -13.84
CA TYR A 76 9.08 -18.29 -14.99
C TYR A 76 8.32 -19.46 -15.61
N VAL A 77 7.06 -19.23 -15.95
CA VAL A 77 6.25 -20.10 -16.81
C VAL A 77 5.58 -19.20 -17.84
N GLU A 78 5.64 -19.56 -19.12
CA GLU A 78 4.89 -18.88 -20.18
C GLU A 78 3.44 -19.30 -20.10
N TRP A 79 2.58 -18.39 -19.67
CA TRP A 79 1.14 -18.65 -19.63
C TRP A 79 0.43 -18.11 -20.88
N GLU A 80 0.90 -16.99 -21.43
CA GLU A 80 0.12 -16.19 -22.36
C GLU A 80 0.02 -16.80 -23.76
N ASN A 81 1.01 -17.60 -24.16
CA ASN A 81 0.99 -18.32 -25.44
C ASN A 81 0.45 -19.76 -25.33
N TYR A 82 0.10 -20.24 -24.13
CA TYR A 82 -0.27 -21.63 -23.87
C TYR A 82 -1.59 -21.74 -23.07
N PRO A 83 -2.75 -21.46 -23.71
CA PRO A 83 -4.06 -21.49 -23.04
C PRO A 83 -4.40 -22.86 -22.44
N GLU A 84 -3.92 -23.96 -23.02
CA GLU A 84 -4.07 -25.31 -22.49
C GLU A 84 -3.33 -25.50 -21.16
N LYS A 85 -2.17 -24.85 -20.96
CA LYS A 85 -1.47 -24.86 -19.67
C LYS A 85 -2.27 -24.10 -18.61
N LYS A 86 -2.85 -22.95 -18.96
CA LYS A 86 -3.74 -22.19 -18.07
C LYS A 86 -4.95 -23.03 -17.64
N ALA A 87 -5.60 -23.71 -18.59
CA ALA A 87 -6.74 -24.58 -18.29
C ALA A 87 -6.37 -25.76 -17.37
N LYS A 88 -5.20 -26.39 -17.59
CA LYS A 88 -4.67 -27.44 -16.73
C LYS A 88 -4.33 -26.94 -15.32
N ALA A 89 -3.68 -25.78 -15.22
CA ALA A 89 -3.40 -25.13 -13.93
C ALA A 89 -4.68 -24.83 -13.17
N HIS A 90 -5.69 -24.25 -13.84
CA HIS A 90 -6.99 -23.98 -13.24
C HIS A 90 -7.67 -25.26 -12.74
N LYS A 91 -7.64 -26.35 -13.52
CA LYS A 91 -8.15 -27.66 -13.09
C LYS A 91 -7.43 -28.16 -11.83
N ILE A 92 -6.10 -28.09 -11.76
CA ILE A 92 -5.34 -28.49 -10.57
C ILE A 92 -5.77 -27.68 -9.34
N LEU A 93 -5.90 -26.36 -9.49
CA LEU A 93 -6.24 -25.46 -8.38
C LEU A 93 -7.70 -25.66 -7.92
N THR A 94 -8.64 -25.91 -8.85
CA THR A 94 -10.06 -26.11 -8.52
C THR A 94 -10.39 -27.52 -8.01
N SER A 95 -9.51 -28.50 -8.23
CA SER A 95 -9.63 -29.87 -7.70
C SER A 95 -9.25 -29.99 -6.21
N GLN A 96 -8.93 -28.88 -5.54
CA GLN A 96 -8.60 -28.88 -4.12
C GLN A 96 -9.02 -27.58 -3.44
N THR A 97 -9.11 -27.59 -2.11
CA THR A 97 -9.31 -26.37 -1.30
C THR A 97 -8.00 -25.96 -0.64
N PHE A 98 -7.89 -24.66 -0.36
CA PHE A 98 -6.69 -24.05 0.20
C PHE A 98 -6.99 -23.34 1.52
N THR A 99 -5.95 -23.12 2.32
CA THR A 99 -6.04 -22.37 3.56
C THR A 99 -6.54 -20.96 3.24
N PRO A 100 -7.70 -20.50 3.76
CA PRO A 100 -8.18 -19.16 3.48
C PRO A 100 -7.23 -18.11 4.06
N SER A 101 -7.20 -16.94 3.43
CA SER A 101 -6.52 -15.77 3.98
C SER A 101 -7.08 -15.45 5.37
N PRO A 102 -6.24 -15.06 6.35
CA PRO A 102 -6.73 -14.69 7.67
C PRO A 102 -7.65 -13.46 7.56
N GLU A 103 -8.68 -13.38 8.40
CA GLU A 103 -9.57 -12.22 8.43
C GLU A 103 -8.94 -11.06 9.22
N TYR A 104 -8.47 -10.04 8.50
CA TYR A 104 -7.77 -8.88 9.07
C TYR A 104 -8.50 -7.54 8.85
N MET A 105 -9.62 -7.54 8.13
CA MET A 105 -10.43 -6.34 7.89
C MET A 105 -11.46 -6.10 8.99
N PHE A 106 -12.07 -7.17 9.50
CA PHE A 106 -12.99 -7.18 10.65
C PHE A 106 -12.40 -7.92 11.87
N GLY A 107 -11.19 -8.45 11.72
CA GLY A 107 -10.39 -9.05 12.79
C GLY A 107 -9.33 -8.12 13.34
N GLN A 108 -8.60 -8.60 14.35
CA GLN A 108 -7.45 -7.88 14.86
C GLN A 108 -6.29 -8.02 13.87
N ILE A 109 -5.77 -6.90 13.37
CA ILE A 109 -4.52 -6.88 12.61
C ILE A 109 -3.39 -7.29 13.58
N PRO A 110 -2.61 -8.36 13.28
CA PRO A 110 -1.52 -8.78 14.15
C PRO A 110 -0.51 -7.66 14.41
N GLY A 111 -0.12 -7.48 15.68
CA GLY A 111 0.80 -6.40 16.09
C GLY A 111 2.29 -6.68 15.85
N THR A 112 2.66 -7.70 15.07
CA THR A 112 4.05 -8.14 14.85
C THR A 112 4.37 -8.44 13.37
N ASN A 113 5.66 -8.51 13.03
CA ASN A 113 6.19 -8.78 11.67
C ASN A 113 6.22 -10.31 11.40
N PRO A 114 5.84 -10.86 10.21
CA PRO A 114 5.15 -10.29 9.04
C PRO A 114 3.61 -10.47 9.12
N VAL A 115 2.88 -9.42 8.76
CA VAL A 115 1.42 -9.25 9.01
C VAL A 115 0.55 -10.26 8.24
N LEU A 116 1.02 -10.79 7.11
CA LEU A 116 0.35 -11.86 6.38
C LEU A 116 1.38 -12.87 5.83
N PRO A 117 1.24 -14.17 6.11
CA PRO A 117 2.15 -15.18 5.56
C PRO A 117 1.87 -15.44 4.08
N GLY A 118 0.63 -15.29 3.60
CA GLY A 118 0.24 -15.59 2.22
C GLY A 118 0.27 -17.08 1.91
N ASP A 119 -0.23 -17.90 2.85
CA ASP A 119 -0.12 -19.35 2.77
C ASP A 119 -0.93 -19.96 1.64
N ASP A 120 -2.12 -19.42 1.34
CA ASP A 120 -2.88 -19.74 0.12
C ASP A 120 -2.04 -19.59 -1.15
N PHE A 121 -1.38 -18.44 -1.34
CA PHE A 121 -0.55 -18.22 -2.53
C PHE A 121 0.64 -19.19 -2.60
N LYS A 122 1.25 -19.53 -1.46
CA LYS A 122 2.31 -20.54 -1.40
C LYS A 122 1.76 -21.92 -1.76
N GLU A 123 0.60 -22.28 -1.22
CA GLU A 123 -0.08 -23.54 -1.52
C GLU A 123 -0.47 -23.63 -2.99
N TRP A 124 -0.99 -22.56 -3.60
CA TRP A 124 -1.30 -22.52 -5.03
C TRP A 124 -0.06 -22.80 -5.89
N HIS A 125 1.06 -22.15 -5.60
CA HIS A 125 2.30 -22.35 -6.35
C HIS A 125 2.89 -23.76 -6.15
N ARG A 126 2.83 -24.31 -4.93
CA ARG A 126 3.22 -25.71 -4.66
C ARG A 126 2.28 -26.70 -5.33
N ALA A 127 0.98 -26.41 -5.38
CA ALA A 127 -0.02 -27.26 -6.02
C ALA A 127 0.20 -27.34 -7.53
N LEU A 128 0.58 -26.22 -8.17
CA LEU A 128 0.98 -26.21 -9.58
C LEU A 128 2.24 -27.04 -9.81
N GLY A 129 3.27 -26.94 -8.95
CA GLY A 129 4.48 -27.77 -9.06
C GLY A 129 5.55 -27.17 -9.97
N GLY A 130 6.49 -28.01 -10.42
CA GLY A 130 7.56 -27.62 -11.35
C GLY A 130 8.38 -26.41 -10.88
N GLU A 131 8.58 -25.45 -11.78
CA GLU A 131 9.36 -24.23 -11.53
C GLU A 131 8.71 -23.31 -10.47
N LEU A 132 7.42 -23.48 -10.18
CA LEU A 132 6.68 -22.66 -9.23
C LEU A 132 6.76 -23.19 -7.79
N ALA A 133 7.06 -24.49 -7.60
CA ALA A 133 7.01 -25.14 -6.29
C ALA A 133 7.95 -24.53 -5.25
N SER A 134 9.12 -24.05 -5.70
CA SER A 134 10.16 -23.43 -4.85
C SER A 134 10.17 -21.90 -4.90
N LEU A 135 9.31 -21.30 -5.72
CA LEU A 135 9.35 -19.88 -6.05
C LEU A 135 9.15 -18.98 -4.82
N ALA A 136 8.32 -19.39 -3.87
CA ALA A 136 8.07 -18.64 -2.64
C ALA A 136 9.33 -18.52 -1.77
N ASP A 137 10.02 -19.64 -1.54
CA ASP A 137 11.23 -19.68 -0.72
C ASP A 137 12.38 -18.92 -1.39
N ASP A 138 12.53 -19.07 -2.70
CA ASP A 138 13.55 -18.34 -3.46
C ASP A 138 13.31 -16.83 -3.49
N SER A 139 12.04 -16.43 -3.61
CA SER A 139 11.65 -15.03 -3.49
C SER A 139 11.99 -14.49 -2.11
N TRP A 140 11.68 -15.23 -1.04
CA TRP A 140 11.98 -14.80 0.33
C TRP A 140 13.48 -14.68 0.60
N ARG A 141 14.31 -15.60 0.09
CA ARG A 141 15.77 -15.47 0.16
C ARG A 141 16.27 -14.19 -0.50
N THR A 142 15.71 -13.83 -1.65
CA THR A 142 16.05 -12.58 -2.35
C THR A 142 15.65 -11.36 -1.53
N VAL A 143 14.48 -11.38 -0.88
CA VAL A 143 14.04 -10.31 0.03
C VAL A 143 15.06 -10.08 1.14
N LEU A 144 15.47 -11.15 1.84
CA LEU A 144 16.43 -11.06 2.94
C LEU A 144 17.82 -10.56 2.50
N GLN A 145 18.19 -10.77 1.23
CA GLN A 145 19.45 -10.31 0.66
C GLN A 145 19.39 -8.85 0.18
N GLU A 146 18.32 -8.45 -0.50
CA GLU A 146 18.23 -7.15 -1.18
C GLU A 146 17.56 -6.05 -0.33
N LYS A 147 16.79 -6.42 0.71
CA LYS A 147 16.03 -5.45 1.52
C LYS A 147 16.73 -5.11 2.82
N HIS A 148 16.48 -3.89 3.28
CA HIS A 148 17.01 -3.39 4.54
C HIS A 148 16.48 -4.24 5.72
N PRO A 149 17.28 -4.53 6.76
CA PRO A 149 16.83 -5.32 7.92
C PRO A 149 15.61 -4.74 8.63
N ASP A 150 15.48 -3.41 8.66
CA ASP A 150 14.33 -2.71 9.27
C ASP A 150 13.07 -2.65 8.37
N MET A 151 13.08 -3.27 7.18
CA MET A 151 11.93 -3.25 6.28
C MET A 151 10.70 -3.85 6.96
N LEU A 152 9.53 -3.22 6.81
CA LEU A 152 8.28 -3.79 7.29
C LEU A 152 7.76 -4.77 6.24
N HIS A 153 7.71 -6.07 6.58
CA HIS A 153 7.23 -7.12 5.68
C HIS A 153 5.72 -7.32 5.90
N LEU A 154 4.91 -6.77 5.00
CA LEU A 154 3.44 -6.80 5.14
C LEU A 154 2.84 -8.12 4.65
N LEU A 155 3.41 -8.68 3.59
CA LEU A 155 3.03 -9.97 3.02
C LEU A 155 4.30 -10.74 2.63
N GLN A 156 4.45 -11.98 3.08
CA GLN A 156 5.64 -12.78 2.79
C GLN A 156 5.65 -13.28 1.34
N PHE A 157 4.51 -13.80 0.85
CA PHE A 157 4.38 -14.27 -0.53
C PHE A 157 2.98 -14.03 -1.11
N PRO A 158 2.86 -13.42 -2.31
CA PRO A 158 3.90 -12.69 -3.02
C PRO A 158 4.44 -11.55 -2.15
N TYR A 159 5.75 -11.30 -2.18
CA TYR A 159 6.35 -10.36 -1.22
C TYR A 159 5.84 -8.93 -1.40
N ASN A 160 5.34 -8.33 -0.32
CA ASN A 160 5.00 -6.91 -0.24
C ASN A 160 5.55 -6.30 1.05
N GLY A 161 6.21 -5.15 0.94
CA GLY A 161 6.78 -4.47 2.10
C GLY A 161 7.04 -2.99 1.86
N GLU A 162 7.03 -2.22 2.94
CA GLU A 162 7.34 -0.79 2.96
C GLU A 162 8.47 -0.46 3.95
N PRO A 163 9.25 0.61 3.72
CA PRO A 163 10.17 1.11 4.72
C PRO A 163 9.41 1.59 5.96
N PRO A 164 9.99 1.45 7.17
CA PRO A 164 9.36 1.98 8.37
C PRO A 164 9.25 3.50 8.28
N LYS A 165 8.21 4.06 8.90
CA LYS A 165 7.84 5.48 8.82
C LYS A 165 9.01 6.45 9.03
N ARG A 166 9.91 6.15 9.98
CA ARG A 166 11.13 6.93 10.26
C ARG A 166 12.15 6.98 9.10
N LEU A 167 12.11 6.02 8.18
CA LEU A 167 13.04 5.91 7.06
C LEU A 167 12.46 6.37 5.72
N VAL A 168 11.13 6.42 5.55
CA VAL A 168 10.44 6.80 4.30
C VAL A 168 11.01 8.11 3.73
N THR A 169 11.08 9.15 4.56
CA THR A 169 11.50 10.52 4.18
C THR A 169 12.88 10.89 4.73
N SER A 170 13.70 9.89 5.07
CA SER A 170 15.05 10.11 5.62
C SER A 170 16.04 10.66 4.58
N LYS A 171 15.78 10.42 3.29
CA LYS A 171 16.58 10.90 2.15
C LYS A 171 15.67 11.36 1.02
N ALA A 172 16.16 12.28 0.18
CA ALA A 172 15.42 12.78 -0.99
C ALA A 172 15.15 11.67 -2.03
N PHE A 173 16.13 10.79 -2.23
CA PHE A 173 16.03 9.56 -3.00
C PHE A 173 16.00 8.40 -2.02
N THR A 174 14.98 7.55 -2.12
CA THR A 174 14.83 6.35 -1.30
C THR A 174 15.90 5.34 -1.71
N PRO A 175 16.78 4.89 -0.80
CA PRO A 175 17.77 3.85 -1.10
C PRO A 175 17.11 2.57 -1.64
N ASN A 176 17.77 1.86 -2.56
CA ASN A 176 17.24 0.64 -3.16
C ASN A 176 16.77 -0.42 -2.11
N PRO A 177 17.51 -0.68 -1.01
CA PRO A 177 17.07 -1.59 0.05
C PRO A 177 15.87 -1.09 0.87
N LEU A 178 15.50 0.19 0.79
CA LEU A 178 14.34 0.78 1.47
C LEU A 178 13.19 1.14 0.53
N HIS A 179 13.40 1.13 -0.78
CA HIS A 179 12.31 1.40 -1.73
C HIS A 179 11.24 0.32 -1.60
N PHE A 180 9.97 0.72 -1.43
CA PHE A 180 8.85 -0.22 -1.23
C PHE A 180 8.79 -1.25 -2.38
N VAL A 181 8.29 -2.44 -2.07
CA VAL A 181 8.15 -3.53 -3.02
C VAL A 181 6.71 -4.01 -3.01
N ARG A 182 6.09 -4.02 -4.19
CA ARG A 182 4.79 -4.66 -4.43
C ARG A 182 4.99 -5.76 -5.48
N ASN A 183 4.74 -7.02 -5.11
CA ASN A 183 4.70 -8.15 -6.05
C ASN A 183 3.30 -8.79 -6.09
N HIS A 184 2.91 -9.30 -7.26
CA HIS A 184 1.71 -10.15 -7.42
C HIS A 184 2.08 -11.63 -7.56
N GLY A 185 3.30 -11.92 -8.01
CA GLY A 185 3.89 -13.25 -8.03
C GLY A 185 5.23 -13.33 -7.31
N GLY A 186 5.96 -14.41 -7.58
CA GLY A 186 7.36 -14.54 -7.15
C GLY A 186 8.33 -13.68 -7.94
N ILE A 187 9.57 -13.63 -7.46
CA ILE A 187 10.66 -12.91 -8.10
C ILE A 187 11.36 -13.87 -9.08
N PRO A 188 11.24 -13.66 -10.40
CA PRO A 188 11.98 -14.47 -11.37
C PRO A 188 13.48 -14.12 -11.32
N PHE A 189 14.33 -15.12 -11.56
CA PHE A 189 15.77 -14.94 -11.78
C PHE A 189 16.04 -15.09 -13.25
N ILE A 190 16.55 -14.03 -13.86
CA ILE A 190 16.75 -13.94 -15.29
C ILE A 190 18.22 -13.64 -15.53
N ASP A 191 18.91 -14.51 -16.25
CA ASP A 191 20.24 -14.22 -16.76
C ASP A 191 20.16 -13.11 -17.83
N LYS A 192 21.03 -12.10 -17.71
CA LYS A 192 21.11 -10.99 -18.67
C LYS A 192 21.29 -11.52 -20.09
N ASP A 193 22.22 -12.45 -20.27
CA ASP A 193 22.70 -12.84 -21.60
C ASP A 193 21.70 -13.76 -22.32
N LYS A 194 20.72 -14.28 -21.58
CA LYS A 194 19.60 -15.07 -22.09
C LYS A 194 18.27 -14.30 -22.09
N TRP A 195 18.28 -13.03 -21.71
CA TRP A 195 17.10 -12.19 -21.71
C TRP A 195 16.90 -11.51 -23.07
N SER A 196 15.64 -11.43 -23.49
CA SER A 196 15.23 -10.68 -24.68
C SER A 196 13.84 -10.08 -24.49
N LEU A 197 13.60 -8.93 -25.13
CA LEU A 197 12.31 -8.25 -25.22
C LEU A 197 11.71 -8.43 -26.61
N SER A 198 10.55 -9.06 -26.70
CA SER A 198 9.75 -9.10 -27.94
C SER A 198 8.87 -7.85 -28.05
N LEU A 199 8.83 -7.21 -29.21
CA LEU A 199 7.93 -6.10 -29.53
C LEU A 199 7.11 -6.45 -30.77
N ASP A 200 5.81 -6.66 -30.58
CA ASP A 200 4.90 -7.17 -31.61
C ASP A 200 3.52 -6.48 -31.59
N GLY A 201 2.53 -7.12 -32.25
CA GLY A 201 1.18 -6.59 -32.42
C GLY A 201 1.10 -5.58 -33.57
N LEU A 202 0.37 -4.49 -33.35
CA LEU A 202 0.11 -3.45 -34.34
C LEU A 202 1.31 -2.48 -34.50
N VAL A 203 2.47 -3.02 -34.86
CA VAL A 203 3.68 -2.27 -35.26
C VAL A 203 4.12 -2.67 -36.65
N LYS A 204 4.75 -1.76 -37.40
CA LYS A 204 5.13 -2.02 -38.81
C LYS A 204 6.14 -3.15 -38.96
N GLN A 205 7.09 -3.22 -38.04
CA GLN A 205 8.18 -4.19 -38.06
C GLN A 205 8.37 -4.76 -36.65
N PRO A 206 7.69 -5.89 -36.31
CA PRO A 206 7.93 -6.61 -35.07
C PRO A 206 9.40 -7.00 -34.93
N LYS A 207 9.97 -6.85 -33.74
CA LYS A 207 11.40 -7.07 -33.47
C LYS A 207 11.62 -7.66 -32.08
N THR A 208 12.73 -8.36 -31.92
CA THR A 208 13.24 -8.82 -30.62
C THR A 208 14.55 -8.08 -30.32
N TYR A 209 14.73 -7.66 -29.06
CA TYR A 209 15.91 -6.93 -28.61
C TYR A 209 16.57 -7.64 -27.44
N THR A 210 17.89 -7.77 -27.47
CA THR A 210 18.69 -8.11 -26.27
C THR A 210 18.82 -6.89 -25.35
N LEU A 211 19.36 -7.07 -24.14
CA LEU A 211 19.64 -5.92 -23.27
C LEU A 211 20.73 -5.02 -23.87
N ASP A 212 21.71 -5.61 -24.56
CA ASP A 212 22.80 -4.87 -25.19
C ASP A 212 22.30 -4.07 -26.41
N ASP A 213 21.35 -4.60 -27.19
CA ASP A 213 20.63 -3.82 -28.22
C ASP A 213 19.96 -2.57 -27.65
N ILE A 214 19.27 -2.72 -26.52
CA ILE A 214 18.55 -1.64 -25.84
C ILE A 214 19.50 -0.59 -25.28
N LYS A 215 20.70 -1.01 -24.84
CA LYS A 215 21.74 -0.14 -24.28
C LYS A 215 22.64 0.50 -25.33
N ASP A 216 22.52 0.12 -26.61
CA ASP A 216 23.28 0.71 -27.70
C ASP A 216 22.87 2.18 -27.91
N GLU A 217 23.70 3.10 -27.42
CA GLU A 217 23.46 4.54 -27.49
C GLU A 217 23.52 5.12 -28.91
N SER A 218 24.11 4.39 -29.87
CA SER A 218 24.07 4.79 -31.27
C SER A 218 22.65 4.70 -31.85
N ARG A 219 21.81 3.81 -31.29
CA ARG A 219 20.41 3.60 -31.68
C ARG A 219 19.45 4.30 -30.72
N PHE A 220 19.71 4.18 -29.42
CA PHE A 220 18.80 4.59 -28.36
C PHE A 220 19.49 5.51 -27.35
N PRO A 221 19.31 6.84 -27.46
CA PRO A 221 19.90 7.78 -26.52
C PRO A 221 19.44 7.49 -25.08
N ARG A 222 20.43 7.33 -24.19
CA ARG A 222 20.20 7.13 -22.75
C ARG A 222 19.50 8.34 -22.15
N ILE A 223 18.53 8.08 -21.27
CA ILE A 223 17.85 9.09 -20.47
C ILE A 223 17.94 8.76 -18.98
N SER A 224 17.97 9.80 -18.16
CA SER A 224 17.86 9.69 -16.70
C SER A 224 16.65 10.49 -16.22
N LYS A 225 15.78 9.87 -15.41
CA LYS A 225 14.60 10.51 -14.84
C LYS A 225 14.50 10.21 -13.36
N THR A 226 14.22 11.23 -12.56
CA THR A 226 13.86 11.05 -11.15
C THR A 226 12.34 10.93 -11.05
N VAL A 227 11.87 9.85 -10.41
CA VAL A 227 10.46 9.48 -10.38
C VAL A 227 10.10 9.02 -8.98
N THR A 228 9.00 9.55 -8.46
CA THR A 228 8.30 8.96 -7.32
C THR A 228 7.33 7.92 -7.83
N MET A 229 7.47 6.71 -7.31
CA MET A 229 6.51 5.64 -7.52
C MET A 229 5.63 5.53 -6.28
N GLN A 230 4.31 5.48 -6.48
CA GLN A 230 3.34 5.32 -5.40
C GLN A 230 2.42 4.14 -5.71
N CYS A 231 2.24 3.25 -4.75
CA CYS A 231 1.24 2.19 -4.84
C CYS A 231 -0.16 2.80 -4.73
N SER A 232 -1.14 2.31 -5.50
CA SER A 232 -2.54 2.70 -5.30
C SER A 232 -3.04 2.34 -3.89
N GLY A 233 -2.44 1.33 -3.25
CA GLY A 233 -2.74 0.93 -1.88
C GLY A 233 -2.06 1.78 -0.80
N THR A 234 -1.24 2.78 -1.13
CA THR A 234 -0.61 3.65 -0.12
C THR A 234 -1.65 4.17 0.86
N ARG A 235 -1.38 4.09 2.17
CA ARG A 235 -2.28 4.52 3.25
C ARG A 235 -3.59 3.72 3.34
N ARG A 236 -3.62 2.48 2.84
CA ARG A 236 -4.81 1.61 2.91
C ARG A 236 -5.26 1.34 4.35
N ILE A 237 -4.32 1.21 5.28
CA ILE A 237 -4.63 0.92 6.70
C ILE A 237 -5.63 1.92 7.30
N GLU A 238 -5.65 3.18 6.84
CA GLU A 238 -6.61 4.20 7.28
C GLU A 238 -8.04 3.89 6.84
N GLN A 239 -8.21 3.33 5.64
CA GLN A 239 -9.52 2.89 5.17
C GLN A 239 -9.94 1.63 5.94
N ILE A 240 -9.06 0.63 6.04
CA ILE A 240 -9.31 -0.63 6.78
C ILE A 240 -9.78 -0.34 8.22
N SER A 241 -9.08 0.53 8.92
CA SER A 241 -9.32 0.81 10.34
C SER A 241 -10.66 1.50 10.64
N LEU A 242 -11.31 2.08 9.62
CA LEU A 242 -12.60 2.77 9.78
C LEU A 242 -13.73 2.06 9.04
N TYR A 243 -13.45 1.59 7.83
CA TYR A 243 -14.41 1.03 6.89
C TYR A 243 -13.71 -0.09 6.08
N GLY A 244 -13.75 -1.31 6.60
CA GLY A 244 -13.26 -2.50 5.89
C GLY A 244 -13.81 -2.58 4.46
N GLY A 245 -13.00 -3.11 3.56
CA GLY A 245 -13.33 -3.23 2.13
C GLY A 245 -12.96 -4.59 1.59
N GLN A 246 -12.43 -4.62 0.36
CA GLN A 246 -11.98 -5.83 -0.30
C GLN A 246 -10.74 -6.41 0.40
N GLY A 247 -10.94 -7.35 1.33
CA GLY A 247 -9.89 -8.07 2.06
C GLY A 247 -9.81 -9.56 1.73
N ASP A 248 -10.72 -10.07 0.90
CA ASP A 248 -10.71 -11.44 0.39
C ASP A 248 -9.63 -11.69 -0.68
N GLU A 249 -8.90 -10.65 -1.07
CA GLU A 249 -7.72 -10.74 -1.93
C GLU A 249 -6.45 -10.46 -1.12
N VAL A 250 -5.63 -11.48 -0.84
CA VAL A 250 -4.34 -11.37 -0.13
C VAL A 250 -3.40 -10.27 -0.64
N PRO A 251 -3.33 -9.95 -1.95
CA PRO A 251 -2.47 -8.88 -2.42
C PRO A 251 -2.87 -7.48 -1.90
N GLN A 252 -3.98 -7.34 -1.16
CA GLN A 252 -4.43 -6.11 -0.50
C GLN A 252 -3.74 -5.84 0.84
N ALA A 253 -2.41 -5.94 0.87
CA ALA A 253 -1.60 -5.69 2.07
C ALA A 253 -2.00 -4.38 2.80
N PRO A 254 -1.99 -4.35 4.14
CA PRO A 254 -2.42 -3.21 4.95
C PRO A 254 -1.36 -2.10 4.98
N TRP A 255 -1.07 -1.53 3.82
CA TRP A 255 -0.08 -0.47 3.65
C TRP A 255 -0.37 0.73 4.55
N ALA A 256 0.66 1.17 5.26
CA ALA A 256 0.74 2.46 5.92
C ALA A 256 1.23 3.52 4.92
N GLU A 257 1.95 4.54 5.40
CA GLU A 257 2.31 5.71 4.62
C GLU A 257 3.60 5.56 3.80
N GLY A 258 4.22 4.37 3.81
CA GLY A 258 5.52 4.06 3.21
C GLY A 258 5.47 3.31 1.88
N ALA A 259 4.28 3.02 1.32
CA ALA A 259 4.13 2.41 -0.02
C ALA A 259 4.42 3.39 -1.18
N ILE A 260 5.43 4.25 -1.00
CA ILE A 260 5.86 5.33 -1.87
C ILE A 260 7.38 5.49 -1.76
N GLY A 261 8.05 5.80 -2.87
CA GLY A 261 9.49 6.03 -2.88
C GLY A 261 9.95 6.78 -4.12
N THR A 262 11.07 7.49 -4.01
CA THR A 262 11.65 8.28 -5.11
C THR A 262 12.99 7.71 -5.50
N ALA A 263 13.18 7.44 -6.79
CA ALA A 263 14.45 6.95 -7.32
C ALA A 263 14.83 7.61 -8.64
N ARG A 264 16.12 7.60 -8.95
CA ARG A 264 16.63 7.98 -10.27
C ARG A 264 16.73 6.73 -11.14
N TYR A 265 15.96 6.68 -12.21
CA TYR A 265 15.99 5.59 -13.18
C TYR A 265 16.77 5.99 -14.42
N VAL A 266 17.60 5.08 -14.91
CA VAL A 266 18.36 5.24 -16.15
C VAL A 266 17.97 4.15 -17.14
N GLY A 267 17.75 4.56 -18.38
CA GLY A 267 17.14 3.73 -19.40
C GLY A 267 16.97 4.44 -20.73
N ILE A 268 15.99 4.01 -21.52
CA ILE A 268 15.60 4.64 -22.79
C ILE A 268 14.10 4.93 -22.84
N SER A 269 13.68 5.85 -23.70
CA SER A 269 12.26 6.11 -23.96
C SER A 269 11.65 4.97 -24.79
N LEU A 270 10.54 4.37 -24.34
CA LEU A 270 9.83 3.31 -25.09
C LEU A 270 9.42 3.78 -26.50
N LYS A 271 9.18 5.08 -26.67
CA LYS A 271 8.91 5.71 -27.97
C LYS A 271 9.99 5.40 -29.01
N LYS A 272 11.25 5.26 -28.59
CA LYS A 272 12.38 5.01 -29.49
C LYS A 272 12.37 3.59 -30.03
N LEU A 273 12.03 2.59 -29.22
CA LEU A 273 11.81 1.22 -29.69
C LEU A 273 10.63 1.13 -30.66
N ILE A 274 9.52 1.81 -30.36
CA ILE A 274 8.37 1.85 -31.27
C ILE A 274 8.75 2.48 -32.62
N LYS A 275 9.59 3.52 -32.62
CA LYS A 275 10.12 4.11 -33.85
C LYS A 275 11.06 3.16 -34.60
N ASP A 276 11.90 2.40 -33.91
CA ASP A 276 12.78 1.40 -34.52
C ASP A 276 11.98 0.27 -35.18
N CYS A 277 10.81 -0.07 -34.64
CA CYS A 277 9.82 -0.95 -35.26
C CYS A 277 9.02 -0.29 -36.41
N GLY A 278 9.44 0.88 -36.91
CA GLY A 278 8.77 1.61 -38.00
C GLY A 278 7.51 2.40 -37.57
N GLY A 279 7.17 2.41 -36.28
CA GLY A 279 5.98 3.04 -35.72
C GLY A 279 4.79 2.09 -35.56
N LEU A 280 3.72 2.62 -34.97
CA LEU A 280 2.45 1.92 -34.80
C LEU A 280 1.69 1.81 -36.13
N ILE A 281 0.83 0.79 -36.22
CA ILE A 281 -0.17 0.61 -37.29
C ILE A 281 -1.54 0.97 -36.69
N GLU A 282 -2.34 1.75 -37.41
CA GLU A 282 -3.74 1.99 -37.03
C GLU A 282 -4.51 0.65 -36.96
N PRO A 283 -5.39 0.42 -35.97
CA PRO A 283 -5.90 1.38 -34.99
C PRO A 283 -5.17 1.40 -33.63
N ALA A 284 -3.89 1.05 -33.55
CA ALA A 284 -3.18 0.92 -32.27
C ALA A 284 -3.17 2.22 -31.43
N LYS A 285 -3.64 2.13 -30.19
CA LYS A 285 -3.64 3.25 -29.23
C LYS A 285 -2.99 2.90 -27.89
N HIS A 286 -2.65 1.64 -27.64
CA HIS A 286 -2.10 1.17 -26.37
C HIS A 286 -0.91 0.23 -26.57
N LEU A 287 -0.05 0.17 -25.56
CA LEU A 287 1.07 -0.76 -25.46
C LEU A 287 0.81 -1.64 -24.25
N GLU A 288 0.52 -2.91 -24.51
CA GLU A 288 0.39 -3.95 -23.50
C GLU A 288 1.77 -4.45 -23.10
N LEU A 289 1.99 -4.60 -21.79
CA LEU A 289 3.28 -4.80 -21.16
C LEU A 289 3.22 -6.10 -20.35
N TYR A 290 4.08 -7.06 -20.70
CA TYR A 290 4.10 -8.39 -20.11
C TYR A 290 5.30 -8.58 -19.18
N GLY A 291 5.01 -8.73 -17.88
CA GLY A 291 5.97 -9.07 -16.84
C GLY A 291 6.12 -10.59 -16.70
N ALA A 292 7.30 -11.04 -16.29
CA ALA A 292 7.61 -12.46 -16.20
C ALA A 292 6.98 -13.17 -14.98
N ASP A 293 6.51 -12.45 -13.96
CA ASP A 293 5.98 -13.07 -12.75
C ASP A 293 4.65 -13.79 -13.01
N THR A 294 4.50 -14.98 -12.41
CA THR A 294 3.23 -15.72 -12.36
C THR A 294 2.30 -15.06 -11.35
N TYR A 295 1.18 -14.57 -11.86
CA TYR A 295 0.09 -14.01 -11.09
C TYR A 295 -1.08 -14.99 -11.11
N ILE A 296 -1.69 -15.22 -9.94
CA ILE A 296 -2.85 -16.09 -9.78
C ILE A 296 -3.99 -15.26 -9.20
N LYS A 297 -5.13 -15.26 -9.89
CA LYS A 297 -6.39 -14.62 -9.44
C LYS A 297 -7.55 -15.54 -9.75
N ASP A 298 -8.49 -15.68 -8.81
CA ASP A 298 -9.65 -16.56 -8.98
C ASP A 298 -9.26 -17.99 -9.41
N LEU A 299 -8.12 -18.47 -8.88
CA LEU A 299 -7.50 -19.76 -9.24
C LEU A 299 -7.14 -19.90 -10.72
N GLU A 300 -7.00 -18.80 -11.45
CA GLU A 300 -6.47 -18.75 -12.82
C GLU A 300 -5.02 -18.25 -12.78
N ALA A 301 -4.09 -19.02 -13.36
CA ALA A 301 -2.69 -18.65 -13.47
C ALA A 301 -2.41 -17.93 -14.79
N MET A 302 -1.66 -16.83 -14.73
CA MET A 302 -1.29 -16.00 -15.87
C MET A 302 0.00 -15.20 -15.58
N ASN A 303 0.55 -14.51 -16.57
CA ASN A 303 1.62 -13.55 -16.33
C ASN A 303 1.05 -12.17 -15.94
N TYR A 304 1.85 -11.33 -15.26
CA TYR A 304 1.45 -9.95 -14.96
C TYR A 304 1.36 -9.12 -16.24
N VAL A 305 0.16 -8.61 -16.56
CA VAL A 305 -0.07 -7.83 -17.78
C VAL A 305 -0.91 -6.58 -17.49
N VAL A 306 -0.48 -5.45 -18.04
CA VAL A 306 -1.19 -4.15 -18.03
C VAL A 306 -0.93 -3.41 -19.33
N SER A 307 -1.60 -2.28 -19.58
CA SER A 307 -1.23 -1.42 -20.72
C SER A 307 -1.10 0.05 -20.35
N VAL A 308 -0.35 0.76 -21.20
CA VAL A 308 -0.23 2.22 -21.17
C VAL A 308 -0.69 2.81 -22.51
N PRO A 309 -1.33 3.99 -22.51
CA PRO A 309 -1.75 4.62 -23.75
C PRO A 309 -0.55 5.14 -24.54
N TRP A 310 -0.66 5.10 -25.87
CA TRP A 310 0.34 5.66 -26.78
C TRP A 310 0.57 7.15 -26.56
N SER A 311 -0.40 7.90 -26.02
CA SER A 311 -0.22 9.31 -25.66
C SER A 311 0.92 9.52 -24.63
N LYS A 312 1.03 8.64 -23.62
CA LYS A 312 2.12 8.66 -22.62
C LYS A 312 3.47 8.28 -23.22
N VAL A 313 3.50 7.22 -24.04
CA VAL A 313 4.72 6.81 -24.75
C VAL A 313 5.17 7.93 -25.71
N LYS A 314 4.21 8.45 -26.48
CA LYS A 314 4.09 9.76 -27.14
C LYS A 314 5.01 10.84 -26.58
N ALA A 315 4.72 11.16 -25.32
CA ALA A 315 5.30 12.26 -24.55
C ALA A 315 6.69 11.94 -23.95
N ASN A 316 7.25 10.75 -24.20
CA ASN A 316 8.46 10.24 -23.52
C ASN A 316 8.27 10.08 -22.01
N GLU A 317 7.06 9.71 -21.59
CA GLU A 317 6.70 9.49 -20.18
C GLU A 317 6.72 8.00 -19.79
N VAL A 318 7.25 7.14 -20.67
CA VAL A 318 7.41 5.70 -20.43
C VAL A 318 8.85 5.30 -20.74
N ILE A 319 9.55 4.81 -19.72
CA ILE A 319 10.97 4.48 -19.75
C ILE A 319 11.14 2.97 -19.61
N LEU A 320 12.07 2.39 -20.36
CA LEU A 320 12.62 1.07 -20.13
C LEU A 320 13.93 1.23 -19.36
N ALA A 321 13.92 0.88 -18.07
CA ALA A 321 15.02 1.16 -17.14
C ALA A 321 15.73 -0.12 -16.69
N TRP A 322 17.07 -0.09 -16.70
CA TRP A 322 17.96 -1.17 -16.25
C TRP A 322 18.84 -0.76 -15.07
N GLU A 323 18.77 0.50 -14.65
CA GLU A 323 19.54 1.06 -13.54
C GLU A 323 18.60 1.91 -12.66
N MET A 324 18.80 1.81 -11.34
CA MET A 324 18.06 2.50 -10.30
C MET A 324 19.03 3.04 -9.25
N ASN A 325 18.99 4.36 -9.03
CA ASN A 325 19.85 5.10 -8.10
C ASN A 325 21.36 4.97 -8.36
N GLY A 326 21.78 4.80 -9.62
CA GLY A 326 23.21 4.66 -9.97
C GLY A 326 23.72 3.21 -9.91
N GLU A 327 22.86 2.26 -9.55
CA GLU A 327 23.18 0.84 -9.46
C GLU A 327 22.38 0.05 -10.49
N THR A 328 22.90 -1.10 -10.91
CA THR A 328 22.12 -2.09 -11.66
C THR A 328 20.79 -2.34 -10.94
N LEU A 329 19.70 -2.41 -11.71
CA LEU A 329 18.37 -2.62 -11.15
C LEU A 329 18.36 -3.89 -10.25
N PRO A 330 17.95 -3.80 -8.97
CA PRO A 330 17.87 -4.98 -8.11
C PRO A 330 16.87 -6.01 -8.64
N LYS A 331 17.05 -7.30 -8.32
CA LYS A 331 16.18 -8.37 -8.83
C LYS A 331 14.73 -8.14 -8.42
N ILE A 332 14.51 -7.76 -7.17
CA ILE A 332 13.17 -7.49 -6.63
C ILE A 332 12.46 -6.29 -7.28
N HIS A 333 13.23 -5.39 -7.90
CA HIS A 333 12.74 -4.18 -8.55
C HIS A 333 12.64 -4.30 -10.07
N GLY A 334 12.89 -5.48 -10.64
CA GLY A 334 12.61 -5.79 -12.04
C GLY A 334 13.81 -6.05 -12.94
N TYR A 335 14.97 -6.43 -12.40
CA TYR A 335 16.13 -6.84 -13.21
C TYR A 335 15.76 -7.90 -14.28
N PRO A 336 16.31 -7.86 -15.50
CA PRO A 336 17.30 -6.91 -16.00
C PRO A 336 16.70 -5.60 -16.51
N LEU A 337 15.40 -5.57 -16.79
CA LEU A 337 14.71 -4.42 -17.35
C LEU A 337 13.29 -4.30 -16.79
N ARG A 338 12.90 -3.08 -16.44
CA ARG A 338 11.52 -2.74 -16.07
C ARG A 338 10.99 -1.58 -16.89
N VAL A 339 9.67 -1.46 -16.92
CA VAL A 339 8.98 -0.25 -17.33
C VAL A 339 8.88 0.71 -16.13
N VAL A 340 9.05 2.01 -16.36
CA VAL A 340 8.75 3.09 -15.43
C VAL A 340 7.84 4.09 -16.14
N VAL A 341 6.62 4.26 -15.63
CA VAL A 341 5.60 5.16 -16.19
C VAL A 341 5.48 6.39 -15.31
N LEU A 342 5.85 7.55 -15.86
CA LEU A 342 5.93 8.79 -15.10
C LEU A 342 4.52 9.27 -14.67
N GLY A 343 4.35 9.53 -13.38
CA GLY A 343 3.12 10.10 -12.81
C GLY A 343 1.94 9.14 -12.73
N TYR A 344 2.10 7.87 -13.12
CA TYR A 344 1.08 6.83 -12.95
C TYR A 344 1.28 6.04 -11.66
N ILE A 345 0.25 5.29 -11.26
CA ILE A 345 0.34 4.31 -10.17
C ILE A 345 1.44 3.28 -10.46
N GLY A 346 2.05 2.76 -9.40
CA GLY A 346 3.14 1.78 -9.50
C GLY A 346 2.78 0.54 -10.33
N ALA A 347 1.51 0.10 -10.32
CA ALA A 347 1.04 -1.06 -11.08
C ALA A 347 1.30 -0.95 -12.60
N ARG A 348 1.32 0.27 -13.17
CA ARG A 348 1.57 0.43 -14.62
C ARG A 348 3.06 0.32 -14.99
N SER A 349 3.94 0.33 -14.00
CA SER A 349 5.39 0.21 -14.16
C SER A 349 5.82 -1.26 -14.04
N VAL A 350 5.55 -2.07 -15.08
CA VAL A 350 5.82 -3.51 -15.12
C VAL A 350 7.28 -3.85 -14.82
N LYS A 351 7.50 -4.84 -13.96
CA LYS A 351 8.83 -5.39 -13.65
C LYS A 351 9.09 -6.63 -14.51
N TRP A 352 10.37 -6.97 -14.69
CA TRP A 352 10.78 -8.19 -15.40
C TRP A 352 10.13 -8.28 -16.79
N ILE A 353 10.13 -7.16 -17.53
CA ILE A 353 9.44 -7.05 -18.82
C ILE A 353 10.08 -8.00 -19.84
N TYR A 354 9.28 -8.74 -20.59
CA TYR A 354 9.77 -9.64 -21.64
C TYR A 354 9.05 -9.51 -22.98
N ARG A 355 7.86 -8.91 -22.99
CA ARG A 355 7.10 -8.63 -24.22
C ARG A 355 6.34 -7.30 -24.13
N ILE A 356 6.28 -6.60 -25.24
CA ILE A 356 5.42 -5.43 -25.45
C ILE A 356 4.60 -5.66 -26.70
N LYS A 357 3.27 -5.54 -26.59
CA LYS A 357 2.36 -5.73 -27.72
C LYS A 357 1.58 -4.45 -27.99
N ALA A 358 1.67 -3.93 -29.20
CA ALA A 358 0.82 -2.81 -29.62
C ALA A 358 -0.60 -3.30 -29.89
N ILE A 359 -1.58 -2.68 -29.22
CA ILE A 359 -3.00 -3.06 -29.28
C ILE A 359 -3.90 -1.84 -29.47
N GLU A 360 -5.12 -2.07 -29.97
CA GLU A 360 -6.10 -1.01 -30.23
C GLU A 360 -6.66 -0.40 -28.94
N ASN A 361 -7.06 -1.24 -27.99
CA ASN A 361 -7.79 -0.84 -26.78
C ASN A 361 -6.94 -1.04 -25.51
N PRO A 362 -7.34 -0.48 -24.35
CA PRO A 362 -6.73 -0.84 -23.08
C PRO A 362 -6.70 -2.36 -22.86
N SER A 363 -5.70 -2.87 -22.14
CA SER A 363 -5.58 -4.30 -21.86
C SER A 363 -6.80 -4.80 -21.09
N LEU A 364 -7.27 -6.01 -21.46
CA LEU A 364 -8.32 -6.72 -20.74
C LEU A 364 -7.76 -7.66 -19.67
N ALA A 365 -6.43 -7.71 -19.47
CA ALA A 365 -5.83 -8.50 -18.41
C ALA A 365 -6.39 -8.10 -17.03
N PRO A 366 -6.61 -9.05 -16.10
CA PRO A 366 -7.35 -8.79 -14.85
C PRO A 366 -6.78 -7.64 -14.00
N VAL A 367 -5.46 -7.51 -13.95
CA VAL A 367 -4.77 -6.42 -13.24
C VAL A 367 -5.18 -5.04 -13.79
N GLN A 368 -5.41 -4.92 -15.10
CA GLN A 368 -5.86 -3.69 -15.73
C GLN A 368 -7.37 -3.49 -15.62
N SER A 369 -8.15 -4.54 -15.92
CA SER A 369 -9.59 -4.45 -16.19
C SER A 369 -10.49 -4.84 -15.01
N LYS A 370 -9.95 -5.50 -13.97
CA LYS A 370 -10.73 -6.05 -12.85
C LYS A 370 -10.21 -5.70 -11.45
N GLU A 371 -8.96 -5.24 -11.29
CA GLU A 371 -8.36 -4.93 -9.97
C GLU A 371 -8.15 -3.45 -9.69
N TYR A 372 -7.15 -2.83 -10.32
CA TYR A 372 -6.73 -1.45 -10.06
C TYR A 372 -7.75 -0.44 -10.62
N LEU A 373 -8.94 -0.48 -10.03
CA LEU A 373 -10.14 0.24 -10.37
C LEU A 373 -10.52 1.13 -9.19
N TYR A 374 -10.94 2.36 -9.51
CA TYR A 374 -11.54 3.27 -8.54
C TYR A 374 -13.06 3.23 -8.70
N PHE A 375 -13.76 3.00 -7.60
CA PHE A 375 -15.21 2.99 -7.54
C PHE A 375 -15.73 4.21 -6.78
N ASN A 376 -16.98 4.58 -7.05
CA ASN A 376 -17.67 5.57 -6.22
C ASN A 376 -17.98 4.99 -4.82
N GLN A 377 -18.38 5.88 -3.92
CA GLN A 377 -18.57 5.63 -2.48
C GLN A 377 -19.82 4.79 -2.14
N GLN A 378 -20.61 4.36 -3.13
CA GLN A 378 -21.84 3.56 -2.98
C GLN A 378 -21.66 2.09 -3.41
N ILE A 379 -20.49 1.72 -3.91
CA ILE A 379 -20.16 0.36 -4.32
C ILE A 379 -19.51 -0.40 -3.17
N GLY A 380 -19.97 -1.62 -2.92
CA GLY A 380 -19.49 -2.59 -1.94
C GLY A 380 -19.49 -4.01 -2.51
N LYS A 381 -19.24 -5.02 -1.67
CA LYS A 381 -19.07 -6.42 -2.10
C LYS A 381 -20.15 -6.96 -3.04
N TYR A 382 -21.42 -6.75 -2.69
CA TYR A 382 -22.55 -7.42 -3.35
C TYR A 382 -23.10 -6.68 -4.58
N ASN A 383 -22.77 -5.40 -4.77
CA ASN A 383 -23.20 -4.62 -5.94
C ASN A 383 -22.03 -4.23 -6.86
N LEU A 384 -20.81 -4.64 -6.56
CA LEU A 384 -19.63 -4.37 -7.39
C LEU A 384 -19.73 -5.10 -8.73
N LYS A 385 -19.51 -4.33 -9.80
CA LYS A 385 -19.26 -4.86 -11.15
C LYS A 385 -17.93 -4.28 -11.62
N PRO A 386 -16.96 -5.10 -12.07
CA PRO A 386 -15.68 -4.59 -12.57
C PRO A 386 -15.81 -3.53 -13.68
N THR A 387 -16.87 -3.62 -14.49
CA THR A 387 -17.20 -2.67 -15.56
C THR A 387 -17.53 -1.27 -15.07
N ASP A 388 -17.92 -1.11 -13.81
CA ASP A 388 -18.30 0.19 -13.22
C ASP A 388 -17.06 0.95 -12.69
N GLY A 389 -15.92 0.26 -12.61
CA GLY A 389 -14.68 0.80 -12.06
C GLY A 389 -13.89 1.61 -13.09
N ILE A 390 -13.28 2.71 -12.61
CA ILE A 390 -12.39 3.52 -13.44
C ILE A 390 -10.97 2.99 -13.29
N GLN A 391 -10.34 2.58 -14.39
CA GLN A 391 -8.95 2.12 -14.39
C GLN A 391 -8.02 3.21 -13.88
N ILE A 392 -7.37 2.96 -12.73
CA ILE A 392 -6.52 3.95 -12.09
C ILE A 392 -5.25 4.10 -12.93
N GLN A 393 -4.96 5.33 -13.33
CA GLN A 393 -3.78 5.70 -14.10
C GLN A 393 -2.95 6.67 -13.27
N GLU A 394 -3.32 7.95 -13.23
CA GLU A 394 -2.64 8.96 -12.43
C GLU A 394 -3.02 8.87 -10.94
N MET A 395 -2.07 9.09 -10.04
CA MET A 395 -2.39 9.32 -8.63
C MET A 395 -2.94 10.74 -8.44
N PRO A 396 -4.01 10.93 -7.64
CA PRO A 396 -4.42 12.26 -7.21
C PRO A 396 -3.41 12.83 -6.21
N VAL A 397 -3.59 14.10 -5.84
CA VAL A 397 -2.81 14.72 -4.77
C VAL A 397 -3.01 13.98 -3.45
N SER A 398 -1.91 13.70 -2.75
CA SER A 398 -1.90 13.05 -1.44
C SER A 398 -0.73 13.54 -0.60
N SER A 399 -0.86 13.45 0.72
CA SER A 399 0.19 13.76 1.69
C SER A 399 0.07 12.88 2.92
N ALA A 400 1.17 12.76 3.66
CA ALA A 400 1.20 12.05 4.93
C ALA A 400 2.19 12.64 5.91
N ILE A 401 1.89 12.47 7.20
CA ILE A 401 2.69 12.91 8.35
C ILE A 401 3.56 11.72 8.77
N MET A 402 4.87 11.89 8.72
CA MET A 402 5.88 10.89 9.13
C MET A 402 6.26 11.02 10.61
N THR A 403 6.19 12.22 11.19
CA THR A 403 6.26 12.45 12.63
C THR A 403 5.45 13.70 12.96
N PRO A 404 4.75 13.76 14.10
CA PRO A 404 4.65 12.72 15.15
C PRO A 404 3.79 11.52 14.76
N TRP A 405 3.72 10.51 15.64
CA TRP A 405 2.93 9.29 15.44
C TRP A 405 1.65 9.29 16.28
N THR A 406 0.63 8.60 15.79
CA THR A 406 -0.63 8.40 16.51
C THR A 406 -0.38 7.76 17.88
N LYS A 407 -1.03 8.31 18.92
CA LYS A 407 -0.89 8.02 20.36
C LYS A 407 0.42 8.47 21.01
N GLN A 408 1.28 9.22 20.32
CA GLN A 408 2.50 9.77 20.92
C GLN A 408 2.18 10.95 21.86
N VAL A 409 2.87 11.00 23.01
CA VAL A 409 2.87 12.16 23.91
C VAL A 409 3.99 13.11 23.47
N ILE A 410 3.68 14.40 23.38
CA ILE A 410 4.59 15.43 22.89
C ILE A 410 4.68 16.54 23.92
N ILE A 411 5.88 16.75 24.46
CA ILE A 411 6.21 17.91 25.29
C ILE A 411 6.78 18.99 24.37
N HIS A 412 6.19 20.18 24.38
CA HIS A 412 6.59 21.31 23.54
C HIS A 412 6.47 22.65 24.25
N THR A 413 6.85 23.74 23.57
CA THR A 413 6.75 25.13 24.05
C THR A 413 5.99 25.97 23.03
N GLY A 414 4.70 25.67 22.83
CA GLY A 414 3.83 26.34 21.85
C GLY A 414 3.94 25.88 20.39
N LYS A 415 4.85 24.97 20.04
CA LYS A 415 4.98 24.43 18.66
C LYS A 415 5.36 22.96 18.63
N ILE A 416 4.75 22.18 17.73
CA ILE A 416 5.04 20.75 17.52
C ILE A 416 5.81 20.57 16.20
N ARG A 417 6.94 19.85 16.27
CA ARG A 417 7.73 19.51 15.07
C ARG A 417 7.05 18.39 14.27
N CYS A 418 6.69 18.72 13.04
CA CYS A 418 6.06 17.82 12.10
C CYS A 418 6.96 17.60 10.88
N LYS A 419 6.93 16.39 10.31
CA LYS A 419 7.60 16.05 9.05
C LYS A 419 6.67 15.19 8.21
N GLY A 420 6.77 15.28 6.89
CA GLY A 420 6.01 14.41 6.01
C GLY A 420 6.43 14.43 4.55
N TRP A 421 5.56 13.84 3.72
CA TRP A 421 5.65 13.90 2.26
C TRP A 421 4.33 14.36 1.65
N ALA A 422 4.42 14.88 0.44
CA ALA A 422 3.30 15.22 -0.43
C ALA A 422 3.64 14.81 -1.88
N TYR A 423 2.65 14.38 -2.66
CA TYR A 423 2.82 13.95 -4.05
C TYR A 423 1.54 14.18 -4.86
N SER A 424 1.66 14.45 -6.16
CA SER A 424 0.56 14.45 -7.12
C SER A 424 1.04 13.76 -8.40
N GLY A 425 0.20 12.90 -8.98
CA GLY A 425 0.50 12.20 -10.22
C GLY A 425 0.33 13.06 -11.47
N GLY A 426 0.43 12.44 -12.65
CA GLY A 426 0.16 13.13 -13.93
C GLY A 426 1.15 14.21 -14.34
N GLY A 427 2.21 14.43 -13.57
CA GLY A 427 3.20 15.48 -13.82
C GLY A 427 2.84 16.80 -13.16
N ARG A 428 1.83 16.79 -12.29
CA ARG A 428 1.56 17.85 -11.33
C ARG A 428 2.53 17.72 -10.16
N TRP A 429 2.76 18.81 -9.44
CA TRP A 429 3.64 18.80 -8.26
C TRP A 429 2.95 19.44 -7.06
N PRO A 430 3.28 18.99 -5.83
CA PRO A 430 2.86 19.66 -4.60
C PRO A 430 3.32 21.12 -4.59
N GLU A 431 2.37 22.04 -4.59
CA GLU A 431 2.63 23.48 -4.57
C GLU A 431 2.58 24.02 -3.15
N ARG A 432 1.60 23.57 -2.35
CA ARG A 432 1.41 24.00 -0.96
C ARG A 432 1.03 22.83 -0.08
N VAL A 433 1.65 22.72 1.09
CA VAL A 433 1.25 21.78 2.15
C VAL A 433 0.77 22.59 3.33
N GLU A 434 -0.33 22.18 3.94
CA GLU A 434 -0.94 22.84 5.09
C GLU A 434 -1.11 21.83 6.22
N LEU A 435 -0.87 22.29 7.45
CA LEU A 435 -1.08 21.52 8.67
C LEU A 435 -2.07 22.23 9.60
N SER A 436 -2.82 21.43 10.35
CA SER A 436 -3.71 21.86 11.42
C SER A 436 -3.37 21.07 12.69
N ALA A 437 -3.49 21.71 13.86
CA ALA A 437 -3.35 21.05 15.17
C ALA A 437 -4.72 20.80 15.85
N ASP A 438 -5.82 21.24 15.25
CA ASP A 438 -7.16 21.27 15.84
C ASP A 438 -8.15 20.34 15.12
N GLY A 439 -7.67 19.40 14.29
CA GLY A 439 -8.54 18.49 13.53
C GLY A 439 -9.02 19.06 12.18
N GLY A 440 -8.47 20.19 11.75
CA GLY A 440 -8.68 20.78 10.42
C GLY A 440 -9.52 22.06 10.42
N PHE A 441 -9.70 22.74 11.56
CA PHE A 441 -10.40 24.02 11.63
C PHE A 441 -9.47 25.18 11.24
N THR A 442 -8.25 25.21 11.78
CA THR A 442 -7.24 26.23 11.50
C THR A 442 -6.05 25.62 10.76
N TRP A 443 -5.58 26.29 9.71
CA TRP A 443 -4.52 25.79 8.84
C TRP A 443 -3.32 26.72 8.78
N TYR A 444 -2.13 26.14 8.88
CA TYR A 444 -0.85 26.80 8.72
C TYR A 444 -0.14 26.23 7.50
N ALA A 445 0.27 27.09 6.57
CA ALA A 445 1.05 26.66 5.41
C ALA A 445 2.50 26.34 5.81
N VAL A 446 3.04 25.24 5.30
CA VAL A 446 4.47 24.96 5.39
C VAL A 446 5.22 26.03 4.59
N PRO A 447 6.20 26.74 5.19
CA PRO A 447 6.99 27.74 4.48
C PRO A 447 7.73 27.14 3.28
N PRO A 448 7.84 27.84 2.13
CA PRO A 448 8.50 27.33 0.92
C PRO A 448 9.91 26.78 1.13
N GLU A 449 10.68 27.39 2.02
CA GLU A 449 12.05 26.99 2.39
C GLU A 449 12.12 25.69 3.20
N GLN A 450 11.01 25.25 3.81
CA GLN A 450 10.90 23.98 4.52
C GLN A 450 10.30 22.85 3.65
N LEU A 451 10.08 23.13 2.37
CA LEU A 451 9.72 22.13 1.36
C LEU A 451 10.97 21.72 0.56
N SER A 452 11.13 20.42 0.30
CA SER A 452 12.22 19.93 -0.57
C SER A 452 12.09 20.45 -2.00
N LYS A 453 13.11 20.33 -2.84
CA LYS A 453 13.11 20.91 -4.20
C LYS A 453 11.88 20.46 -5.03
N LYS A 454 11.27 21.41 -5.76
CA LYS A 454 10.20 21.10 -6.74
C LYS A 454 10.73 20.16 -7.82
N GLY A 455 9.94 19.15 -8.16
CA GLY A 455 10.19 18.26 -9.28
C GLY A 455 8.88 17.76 -9.87
N ARG A 456 8.82 17.69 -11.20
CA ARG A 456 7.59 17.39 -11.96
C ARG A 456 7.04 15.99 -11.69
N TRP A 457 7.90 15.02 -11.44
CA TRP A 457 7.56 13.60 -11.26
C TRP A 457 7.91 13.09 -9.87
N THR A 458 8.19 14.00 -8.94
CA THR A 458 8.74 13.67 -7.63
C THR A 458 7.84 14.20 -6.52
N TRP A 459 7.84 13.51 -5.39
CA TRP A 459 7.28 14.01 -4.16
C TRP A 459 7.96 15.30 -3.71
N ARG A 460 7.36 15.92 -2.71
CA ARG A 460 7.94 16.98 -1.90
C ARG A 460 7.92 16.51 -0.46
N THR A 461 9.08 16.44 0.18
CA THR A 461 9.15 16.25 1.62
C THR A 461 9.05 17.60 2.29
N TRP A 462 8.53 17.63 3.51
CA TRP A 462 8.30 18.85 4.24
C TRP A 462 8.58 18.66 5.73
N GLU A 463 9.00 19.72 6.38
CA GLU A 463 9.13 19.83 7.83
C GLU A 463 8.48 21.15 8.28
N MET A 464 7.93 21.22 9.49
CA MET A 464 7.33 22.43 10.05
C MET A 464 7.26 22.38 11.57
N GLU A 465 7.50 23.52 12.23
CA GLU A 465 7.10 23.73 13.62
C GLU A 465 5.65 24.27 13.66
N LEU A 466 4.69 23.36 13.76
CA LEU A 466 3.26 23.65 13.78
C LEU A 466 2.87 24.38 15.08
N PRO A 467 2.30 25.59 15.03
CA PRO A 467 1.77 26.25 16.22
C PRO A 467 0.72 25.40 16.92
N CYS A 468 0.87 25.22 18.23
CA CYS A 468 -0.02 24.44 19.07
C CYS A 468 0.04 24.94 20.50
N ASP A 469 -1.07 25.49 20.98
CA ASP A 469 -1.18 26.03 22.35
C ASP A 469 -1.90 25.06 23.29
N VAL A 470 -2.86 24.30 22.75
CA VAL A 470 -3.75 23.39 23.48
C VAL A 470 -2.98 22.24 24.14
N GLU A 471 -3.38 21.88 25.36
CA GLU A 471 -2.92 20.69 26.08
C GLU A 471 -3.99 19.59 26.05
N GLY A 472 -3.58 18.33 26.02
CA GLY A 472 -4.49 17.18 25.93
C GLY A 472 -4.47 16.48 24.58
N TRP A 473 -5.47 15.64 24.30
CA TRP A 473 -5.57 14.95 23.01
C TRP A 473 -5.95 15.93 21.90
N ILE A 474 -5.08 16.00 20.89
CA ILE A 474 -5.29 16.81 19.68
C ILE A 474 -5.19 15.93 18.43
N GLU A 475 -5.66 16.45 17.30
CA GLU A 475 -5.51 15.80 16.01
C GLU A 475 -4.74 16.71 15.05
N ILE A 476 -3.55 16.25 14.66
CA ILE A 476 -2.74 16.92 13.65
C ILE A 476 -3.18 16.40 12.29
N VAL A 477 -3.58 17.31 11.40
CA VAL A 477 -4.07 17.01 10.05
C VAL A 477 -3.15 17.64 9.02
N CYS A 478 -2.79 16.91 7.96
CA CYS A 478 -2.10 17.49 6.82
C CYS A 478 -2.90 17.35 5.52
N ARG A 479 -2.84 18.39 4.68
CA ARG A 479 -3.36 18.36 3.30
C ARG A 479 -2.41 19.05 2.34
N CYS A 480 -2.48 18.69 1.07
CA CYS A 480 -1.67 19.22 0.00
C CYS A 480 -2.53 19.79 -1.12
N TRP A 481 -2.08 20.91 -1.68
CA TRP A 481 -2.56 21.50 -2.92
C TRP A 481 -1.51 21.30 -4.01
N ASP A 482 -1.90 20.77 -5.17
CA ASP A 482 -1.02 20.71 -6.32
C ASP A 482 -1.09 21.99 -7.17
N ASN A 483 -0.21 22.09 -8.17
CA ASN A 483 -0.14 23.23 -9.08
C ASN A 483 -1.35 23.39 -10.01
N SER A 484 -2.32 22.47 -9.97
CA SER A 484 -3.60 22.55 -10.67
C SER A 484 -4.77 22.82 -9.71
N LEU A 485 -4.47 23.21 -8.47
CA LEU A 485 -5.44 23.51 -7.40
C LEU A 485 -6.29 22.30 -6.98
N ASN A 486 -5.87 21.07 -7.28
CA ASN A 486 -6.47 19.90 -6.66
C ASN A 486 -6.08 19.86 -5.18
N THR A 487 -7.01 19.42 -4.32
CA THR A 487 -6.75 19.19 -2.89
C THR A 487 -7.37 17.88 -2.41
N GLN A 488 -7.11 17.57 -1.15
CA GLN A 488 -7.48 16.31 -0.52
C GLN A 488 -8.84 16.40 0.19
N PRO A 489 -9.73 15.39 0.07
CA PRO A 489 -10.92 15.27 0.92
C PRO A 489 -10.52 15.25 2.40
N LEU A 490 -11.28 15.88 3.30
CA LEU A 490 -10.85 15.96 4.70
C LEU A 490 -10.95 14.64 5.48
N ASN A 491 -11.85 13.75 5.09
CA ASN A 491 -12.15 12.52 5.84
C ASN A 491 -12.10 11.29 4.94
N VAL A 492 -11.71 10.15 5.53
CA VAL A 492 -11.63 8.86 4.83
C VAL A 492 -12.95 8.49 4.17
N ARG A 493 -14.10 8.68 4.83
CA ARG A 493 -15.42 8.34 4.27
C ARG A 493 -15.69 9.01 2.92
N ALA A 494 -15.20 10.24 2.72
CA ALA A 494 -15.39 10.99 1.48
C ALA A 494 -14.55 10.43 0.31
N ALA A 495 -13.46 9.71 0.61
CA ALA A 495 -12.57 9.08 -0.39
C ALA A 495 -12.68 7.54 -0.40
N TRP A 496 -13.50 6.96 0.49
CA TRP A 496 -13.61 5.51 0.65
C TRP A 496 -14.18 4.85 -0.62
N ASN A 497 -13.60 3.72 -0.99
CA ASN A 497 -14.10 2.85 -2.05
C ASN A 497 -13.83 1.39 -1.66
N TRP A 498 -14.68 0.47 -2.14
CA TRP A 498 -14.58 -0.95 -1.78
C TRP A 498 -13.21 -1.57 -2.05
N GLY A 499 -12.56 -1.22 -3.16
CA GLY A 499 -11.22 -1.73 -3.51
C GLY A 499 -10.09 -1.21 -2.62
N LEU A 500 -10.37 -0.26 -1.71
CA LEU A 500 -9.41 0.36 -0.80
C LEU A 500 -8.15 0.86 -1.52
N HIS A 501 -8.35 1.43 -2.70
CA HIS A 501 -7.32 2.10 -3.47
C HIS A 501 -7.41 3.61 -3.27
N VAL A 502 -6.32 4.31 -3.55
CA VAL A 502 -6.27 5.76 -3.65
C VAL A 502 -6.75 6.47 -2.37
N THR A 503 -6.14 6.12 -1.23
CA THR A 503 -6.34 6.91 0.01
C THR A 503 -5.75 8.31 -0.19
N SER A 504 -6.61 9.25 -0.59
CA SER A 504 -6.26 10.64 -0.89
C SER A 504 -6.79 11.61 0.16
N SER A 505 -7.51 11.15 1.18
CA SER A 505 -7.98 11.99 2.27
C SER A 505 -6.82 12.66 3.02
N ALA A 506 -7.09 13.80 3.67
CA ALA A 506 -6.15 14.46 4.56
C ALA A 506 -5.69 13.47 5.64
N HIS A 507 -4.38 13.36 5.83
CA HIS A 507 -3.81 12.41 6.79
C HIS A 507 -3.91 12.97 8.21
N ARG A 508 -4.25 12.13 9.18
CA ARG A 508 -4.54 12.51 10.56
C ARG A 508 -3.70 11.69 11.52
N VAL A 509 -3.05 12.34 12.49
CA VAL A 509 -2.41 11.67 13.63
C VAL A 509 -2.93 12.27 14.93
N ARG A 510 -3.27 11.41 15.90
CA ARG A 510 -3.78 11.84 17.21
C ARG A 510 -2.64 11.81 18.20
N VAL A 511 -2.36 12.91 18.87
CA VAL A 511 -1.23 13.03 19.82
C VAL A 511 -1.70 13.66 21.11
N TYR A 512 -0.99 13.40 22.20
CA TYR A 512 -1.24 14.07 23.47
C TYR A 512 -0.24 15.22 23.64
N SER A 513 -0.77 16.44 23.73
CA SER A 513 -0.06 17.69 23.77
C SER A 513 0.22 18.11 25.23
N VAL A 514 1.47 18.42 25.55
CA VAL A 514 1.93 18.93 26.85
C VAL A 514 2.73 20.21 26.61
N ASN A 515 2.17 21.36 27.02
CA ASN A 515 2.72 22.66 26.65
C ASN A 515 3.49 23.31 27.81
N LYS A 516 4.82 23.18 27.81
CA LYS A 516 5.71 23.82 28.80
C LYS A 516 5.79 25.34 28.70
N ALA A 517 5.18 25.96 27.68
CA ALA A 517 5.01 27.42 27.66
C ALA A 517 4.08 27.87 28.79
N HIS A 518 3.07 27.06 29.14
CA HIS A 518 2.20 27.31 30.28
C HIS A 518 2.96 27.13 31.60
N GLU A 519 2.87 28.14 32.47
CA GLU A 519 3.60 28.16 33.73
C GLU A 519 3.17 27.03 34.67
N ALA A 520 1.87 26.75 34.78
CA ALA A 520 1.33 25.68 35.62
C ALA A 520 1.88 24.30 35.21
N THR A 521 1.83 23.99 33.91
CA THR A 521 2.37 22.74 33.35
C THR A 521 3.87 22.63 33.59
N ARG A 522 4.63 23.71 33.35
CA ARG A 522 6.07 23.73 33.57
C ARG A 522 6.43 23.45 35.04
N LYS A 523 5.81 24.16 35.98
CA LYS A 523 6.01 23.96 37.43
C LYS A 523 5.68 22.53 37.86
N ARG A 524 4.59 21.96 37.33
CA ARG A 524 4.19 20.59 37.66
C ARG A 524 5.21 19.56 37.17
N ILE A 525 5.70 19.69 35.94
CA ILE A 525 6.74 18.81 35.38
C ILE A 525 8.03 18.93 36.20
N GLU A 526 8.47 20.15 36.51
CA GLU A 526 9.67 20.39 37.34
C GLU A 526 9.52 19.75 38.73
N LYS A 527 8.34 19.85 39.35
CA LYS A 527 8.07 19.20 40.64
C LYS A 527 8.10 17.68 40.55
N MET A 528 7.57 17.10 39.48
CA MET A 528 7.64 15.65 39.23
C MET A 528 9.09 15.19 39.05
N GLU A 529 9.89 15.93 38.28
CA GLU A 529 11.32 15.66 38.08
C GLU A 529 12.08 15.71 39.42
N GLN A 530 11.84 16.73 40.25
CA GLN A 530 12.45 16.86 41.59
C GLN A 530 12.12 15.69 42.52
N LEU A 531 10.91 15.14 42.42
CA LEU A 531 10.45 14.03 43.24
C LEU A 531 10.78 12.65 42.63
N GLY A 532 11.46 12.59 41.49
CA GLY A 532 11.79 11.35 40.78
C GLY A 532 10.55 10.62 40.22
N ILE A 533 9.46 11.33 39.97
CA ILE A 533 8.21 10.76 39.45
C ILE A 533 8.25 10.74 37.92
N PRO A 534 8.09 9.57 37.28
CA PRO A 534 8.15 9.48 35.83
C PRO A 534 6.93 10.12 35.15
N LEU A 535 7.16 10.81 34.03
CA LEU A 535 6.09 11.40 33.19
C LEU A 535 5.33 10.36 32.35
N ALA A 536 5.87 9.15 32.21
CA ALA A 536 5.31 8.10 31.36
C ALA A 536 5.17 6.75 32.09
N PRO A 537 4.16 5.94 31.72
CA PRO A 537 3.08 6.25 30.77
C PRO A 537 2.07 7.27 31.32
N LEU A 538 1.46 8.05 30.42
CA LEU A 538 0.48 9.10 30.71
C LEU A 538 -0.71 8.63 31.56
N THR A 539 -1.08 7.35 31.43
CA THR A 539 -2.26 6.76 32.07
C THR A 539 -2.03 6.29 33.51
N ARG A 540 -0.82 6.42 34.05
CA ARG A 540 -0.56 6.07 35.45
C ARG A 540 -0.98 7.19 36.39
N TYR A 541 -1.47 6.80 37.57
CA TYR A 541 -1.70 7.72 38.68
C TYR A 541 -0.42 8.49 39.01
N GLN A 542 -0.57 9.80 39.24
CA GLN A 542 0.53 10.68 39.62
C GLN A 542 0.32 11.18 41.05
N PRO A 543 1.32 11.03 41.94
CA PRO A 543 1.19 11.46 43.34
C PRO A 543 1.38 12.98 43.52
N VAL A 544 1.69 13.73 42.45
CA VAL A 544 1.69 15.20 42.45
C VAL A 544 0.30 15.66 42.00
N PRO A 545 -0.52 16.21 42.92
CA PRO A 545 -1.84 16.71 42.55
C PRO A 545 -1.70 17.91 41.60
N SER A 546 -2.71 18.14 40.76
CA SER A 546 -2.75 19.31 39.87
C SER A 546 -2.92 20.64 40.62
N GLN A 547 -3.50 20.56 41.82
CA GLN A 547 -3.75 21.66 42.74
C GLN A 547 -3.65 21.10 44.16
N THR A 548 -3.01 21.82 45.08
CA THR A 548 -2.95 21.43 46.49
C THR A 548 -4.32 21.58 47.16
N SER A 549 -4.58 20.85 48.26
CA SER A 549 -5.83 21.02 49.01
C SER A 549 -6.02 22.44 49.52
N GLU A 550 -4.94 23.13 49.91
CA GLU A 550 -4.99 24.52 50.36
C GLU A 550 -5.41 25.48 49.24
N GLU A 551 -4.83 25.34 48.04
CA GLU A 551 -5.24 26.12 46.86
C GLU A 551 -6.68 25.82 46.45
N TYR A 552 -7.11 24.57 46.55
CA TYR A 552 -8.49 24.15 46.24
C TYR A 552 -9.49 24.77 47.23
N ASP A 553 -9.20 24.68 48.54
CA ASP A 553 -10.03 25.23 49.60
C ASP A 553 -10.06 26.76 49.55
N GLN A 554 -8.95 27.40 49.21
CA GLN A 554 -8.92 28.85 49.00
C GLN A 554 -9.81 29.28 47.84
N TYR A 555 -9.72 28.59 46.69
CA TYR A 555 -10.55 28.90 45.52
C TYR A 555 -12.03 28.91 45.88
N TRP A 556 -12.53 27.91 46.60
CA TRP A 556 -13.94 27.81 47.00
C TRP A 556 -14.34 28.71 48.18
N ARG A 557 -13.39 29.33 48.90
CA ARG A 557 -13.70 30.43 49.82
C ARG A 557 -13.96 31.75 49.09
N GLU A 558 -13.40 31.90 47.90
CA GLU A 558 -13.42 33.14 47.11
C GLU A 558 -14.44 33.08 45.95
N HIS A 559 -14.93 31.88 45.60
CA HIS A 559 -15.84 31.65 44.48
C HIS A 559 -16.98 30.74 44.92
N ASP A 560 -18.19 31.06 44.49
CA ASP A 560 -19.35 30.19 44.70
C ASP A 560 -19.20 28.88 43.91
N PRO A 561 -19.72 27.75 44.46
CA PRO A 561 -19.82 26.51 43.71
C PRO A 561 -20.59 26.74 42.42
N ARG A 562 -20.21 26.02 41.35
CA ARG A 562 -21.02 25.99 40.14
C ARG A 562 -22.29 25.20 40.44
N ASP A 563 -23.36 25.90 40.81
CA ASP A 563 -24.69 25.32 40.89
C ASP A 563 -25.26 25.16 39.47
N VAL A 564 -26.12 24.17 39.25
CA VAL A 564 -26.81 23.97 37.98
C VAL A 564 -27.99 24.92 37.81
N ASP A 565 -28.50 25.45 38.93
CA ASP A 565 -29.63 26.37 38.97
C ASP A 565 -29.21 27.86 38.82
N ASP A 566 -27.91 28.15 38.88
CA ASP A 566 -27.27 29.45 38.58
C ASP A 566 -26.78 29.53 37.13
#